data_AF-A0A7V2LK62-F1
#
_entry.id   AF-A0A7V2LK62-F1
#
_cell.length_a   1.000
_cell.length_b   1.000
_cell.length_c   1.000
_cell.angle_alpha   90.00
_cell.angle_beta   90.00
_cell.angle_gamma   90.00
#
_symmetry.space_group_name_H-M   'P 1'
#
loop_
_entity.id
_entity.type
_entity.pdbx_description
1 polymer ?
#
loop_
_entity_poly.entity_id
_entity_poly.type
_entity_poly.pdbx_seq_one_letter_code
_entity_poly.pdbx_strand_id
1 'polypeptide(L)'
;MIEYAPNTFALSDDEQEMVDLLKEEMNLANREEVMHLLVKQAIQRVAITCPNCGHYAKRTEENKAECRSCLSVITLSEDIWDANLPVSG
;
A
#
# COMPACT_ATOMS: atom_id res chain seq x y z
N MET A 1 -10.27 22.36 0.34
CA MET A 1 -10.50 21.47 -0.82
C MET A 1 -9.13 20.97 -1.23
N ILE A 2 -8.85 19.68 -1.08
CA ILE A 2 -7.57 19.12 -1.54
C ILE A 2 -7.75 18.91 -3.04
N GLU A 3 -7.12 19.75 -3.85
CA GLU A 3 -7.05 19.55 -5.29
C GLU A 3 -6.18 18.32 -5.55
N TYR A 4 -6.80 17.21 -5.92
CA TYR A 4 -6.09 16.09 -6.51
C TYR A 4 -5.66 16.55 -7.91
N ALA A 5 -4.46 17.12 -8.00
CA ALA A 5 -3.82 17.29 -9.30
C ALA A 5 -3.83 15.92 -10.00
N PRO A 6 -4.25 15.82 -11.27
CA PRO A 6 -4.18 14.56 -12.00
C PRO A 6 -2.72 14.11 -11.92
N ASN A 7 -2.49 12.94 -11.31
CA ASN A 7 -1.18 12.32 -11.24
C ASN A 7 -0.72 12.06 -12.67
N THR A 8 -0.07 13.03 -13.31
CA THR A 8 0.66 12.84 -14.56
C THR A 8 1.97 12.15 -14.21
N PHE A 9 1.86 10.93 -13.71
CA PHE A 9 2.98 10.04 -13.45
C PHE A 9 3.11 9.15 -14.67
N ALA A 10 3.98 9.54 -15.60
CA ALA A 10 4.32 8.72 -16.76
C ALA A 10 5.50 7.82 -16.37
N LEU A 11 5.32 6.51 -16.55
CA LEU A 11 6.40 5.54 -16.40
C LEU A 11 7.45 5.74 -17.50
N SER A 12 8.73 5.51 -17.17
CA SER A 12 9.80 5.49 -18.16
C SER A 12 9.60 4.34 -19.17
N ASP A 13 10.33 4.37 -20.29
CA ASP A 13 10.23 3.33 -21.32
C ASP A 13 10.58 1.94 -20.74
N ASP A 14 11.65 1.84 -19.93
CA ASP A 14 12.04 0.61 -19.24
C ASP A 14 10.96 0.13 -18.26
N GLU A 15 10.34 1.04 -17.50
CA GLU A 15 9.25 0.70 -16.58
C GLU A 15 8.01 0.20 -17.33
N GLN A 16 7.70 0.80 -18.49
CA GLN A 16 6.61 0.36 -19.34
C GLN A 16 6.86 -1.02 -19.95
N GLU A 17 8.07 -1.31 -20.38
CA GLU A 17 8.48 -2.65 -20.86
C GLU A 17 8.29 -3.69 -19.75
N MET A 18 8.74 -3.38 -18.53
CA MET A 18 8.55 -4.27 -17.38
C MET A 18 7.07 -4.49 -17.05
N VAL A 19 6.21 -3.47 -17.16
CA VAL A 19 4.77 -3.62 -16.94
C VAL A 19 4.13 -4.51 -18.00
N ASP A 20 4.59 -4.46 -19.25
CA ASP A 20 4.11 -5.38 -20.30
C ASP A 20 4.55 -6.82 -20.06
N LEU A 21 5.80 -7.05 -19.66
CA LEU A 21 6.27 -8.39 -19.29
C LEU A 21 5.48 -8.97 -18.11
N LEU A 22 5.19 -8.15 -17.09
CA LEU A 22 4.37 -8.55 -15.94
C LEU A 22 2.92 -8.86 -16.36
N LYS A 23 2.35 -8.07 -17.27
CA LYS A 23 1.00 -8.33 -17.80
C LYS A 23 0.92 -9.70 -18.47
N GLU A 24 1.92 -10.05 -19.28
CA GLU A 24 2.00 -11.34 -19.98
C GLU A 24 2.21 -12.49 -19.00
N GLU A 25 3.18 -12.38 -18.11
CA GLU A 25 3.49 -13.42 -17.11
C GLU A 25 2.31 -13.70 -16.18
N MET A 26 1.59 -12.65 -15.78
CA MET A 26 0.46 -12.75 -14.86
C MET A 26 -0.89 -12.99 -15.57
N ASN A 27 -0.89 -13.07 -16.91
CA ASN A 27 -2.08 -13.24 -17.74
C ASN A 27 -3.19 -12.21 -17.42
N LEU A 28 -2.81 -10.93 -17.32
CA LEU A 28 -3.71 -9.82 -17.01
C LEU A 28 -4.20 -9.13 -18.29
N ALA A 29 -5.38 -8.52 -18.23
CA ALA A 29 -6.04 -8.00 -19.42
C ALA A 29 -5.38 -6.72 -19.96
N ASN A 30 -4.80 -5.89 -19.08
CA ASN A 30 -4.24 -4.59 -19.42
C ASN A 30 -3.21 -4.13 -18.38
N ARG A 31 -2.49 -3.04 -18.70
CA ARG A 31 -1.49 -2.44 -17.81
C ARG A 31 -2.11 -1.84 -16.53
N GLU A 32 -3.37 -1.41 -16.57
CA GLU A 32 -4.07 -0.85 -15.41
C GLU A 32 -4.24 -1.91 -14.31
N GLU A 33 -4.62 -3.13 -14.67
CA GLU A 33 -4.71 -4.27 -13.75
C GLU A 33 -3.36 -4.60 -13.10
N VAL A 34 -2.27 -4.56 -13.87
CA VAL A 34 -0.91 -4.73 -13.33
C VAL A 34 -0.63 -3.67 -12.27
N MET A 35 -0.89 -2.40 -12.58
CA MET A 35 -0.66 -1.28 -11.64
C MET A 35 -1.52 -1.42 -10.38
N HIS A 36 -2.80 -1.77 -10.51
CA HIS A 36 -3.66 -2.03 -9.36
C HIS A 36 -3.10 -3.14 -8.47
N LEU A 37 -2.60 -4.21 -9.07
CA LEU A 37 -2.04 -5.34 -8.34
C LEU A 37 -0.72 -4.96 -7.65
N LEU A 38 0.17 -4.25 -8.33
CA LEU A 38 1.43 -3.76 -7.75
C LEU A 38 1.16 -2.79 -6.59
N VAL A 39 0.20 -1.87 -6.73
CA VAL A 39 -0.22 -0.97 -5.65
C VAL A 39 -0.80 -1.76 -4.48
N LYS A 40 -1.65 -2.75 -4.73
CA LYS A 40 -2.22 -3.60 -3.68
C LYS A 40 -1.13 -4.36 -2.91
N GLN A 41 -0.17 -4.95 -3.62
CA GLN A 41 0.98 -5.63 -3.00
C GLN A 41 1.85 -4.66 -2.20
N ALA A 42 2.12 -3.47 -2.74
CA ALA A 42 2.87 -2.44 -2.05
C ALA A 42 2.16 -2.00 -0.77
N ILE A 43 0.84 -1.80 -0.82
CA ILE A 43 -0.01 -1.50 0.35
C ILE A 43 0.12 -2.64 1.36
N GLN A 44 -0.07 -3.90 0.98
CA GLN A 44 0.03 -5.03 1.92
C GLN A 44 1.38 -5.10 2.67
N ARG A 45 2.48 -4.66 2.03
CA ARG A 45 3.81 -4.64 2.66
C ARG A 45 4.00 -3.51 3.68
N VAL A 46 3.23 -2.43 3.58
CA VAL A 46 3.43 -1.21 4.40
C VAL A 46 2.21 -0.81 5.22
N ALA A 47 1.07 -1.45 4.97
CA ALA A 47 -0.21 -1.07 5.54
C ALA A 47 -0.30 -1.48 6.99
N ILE A 48 -0.17 -0.49 7.86
CA ILE A 48 -0.61 -0.58 9.24
C ILE A 48 -2.07 -0.12 9.23
N THR A 49 -2.99 -0.98 9.66
CA THR A 49 -4.39 -0.60 9.79
C THR A 49 -4.58 0.14 11.11
N CYS A 50 -5.12 1.35 11.08
CA CYS A 50 -5.42 2.11 12.27
C CYS A 50 -6.52 1.43 13.09
N PRO A 51 -6.26 1.04 14.35
CA PRO A 51 -7.27 0.36 15.18
C PRO A 51 -8.45 1.27 15.55
N ASN A 52 -8.25 2.59 15.51
CA ASN A 52 -9.27 3.55 15.92
C ASN A 52 -10.32 3.84 14.81
N CYS A 53 -9.95 3.70 13.54
CA CYS A 53 -10.84 4.10 12.44
C CYS A 53 -10.79 3.19 11.19
N GLY A 54 -9.99 2.13 11.19
CA GLY A 54 -9.88 1.17 10.09
C GLY A 54 -9.17 1.68 8.82
N HIS A 55 -8.71 2.93 8.79
CA HIS A 55 -7.94 3.48 7.68
C HIS A 55 -6.45 3.14 7.77
N TYR A 56 -5.73 3.26 6.66
CA TYR A 56 -4.29 3.05 6.65
C TYR A 56 -3.55 4.14 7.43
N ALA A 57 -2.60 3.70 8.26
CA ALA A 57 -1.64 4.53 8.96
C ALA A 57 -0.25 4.36 8.35
N LYS A 58 0.53 5.44 8.36
CA LYS A 58 1.90 5.45 7.85
C LYS A 58 2.87 5.31 9.02
N ARG A 59 3.83 4.37 8.95
CA ARG A 59 4.94 4.28 9.91
C ARG A 59 5.76 5.58 9.85
N THR A 60 5.99 6.21 10.99
CA THR A 60 6.73 7.48 11.11
C THR A 60 8.06 7.28 11.83
N GLU A 61 8.09 6.41 12.83
CA GLU A 61 9.29 6.00 13.56
C GLU A 61 9.34 4.48 13.63
N GLU A 62 10.46 3.92 14.11
CA GLU A 62 10.62 2.48 14.30
C GLU A 62 9.43 1.88 15.06
N ASN A 63 8.97 2.52 16.13
CA ASN A 63 7.88 2.00 16.96
C ASN A 63 6.60 2.86 16.91
N LYS A 64 6.39 3.65 15.84
CA LYS A 64 5.20 4.49 15.72
C LYS A 64 4.64 4.55 14.31
N ALA A 65 3.32 4.62 14.21
CA ALA A 65 2.61 4.96 12.99
C ALA A 65 1.57 6.06 13.25
N GLU A 66 1.36 6.92 12.26
CA GLU A 66 0.37 7.99 12.31
C GLU A 66 -0.76 7.70 11.33
N CYS A 67 -2.00 7.72 11.84
CA CYS A 67 -3.19 7.69 11.00
C CYS A 67 -3.56 9.11 10.58
N ARG A 68 -3.54 9.39 9.28
CA ARG A 68 -3.93 10.72 8.76
C ARG A 68 -5.44 10.95 8.76
N SER A 69 -6.25 9.90 8.89
CA SER A 69 -7.72 10.01 8.90
C SER A 69 -8.27 10.46 10.24
N CYS A 70 -7.78 9.89 11.34
CA CYS A 70 -8.25 10.23 12.69
C CYS A 70 -7.18 10.89 13.57
N LEU A 71 -6.00 11.16 13.01
CA LEU A 71 -4.87 11.81 13.67
C LEU A 71 -4.34 11.03 14.89
N SER A 72 -4.65 9.74 15.01
CA SER A 72 -4.15 8.88 16.07
C SER A 72 -2.69 8.53 15.86
N VAL A 73 -1.89 8.57 16.93
CA VAL A 73 -0.56 7.95 16.99
C VAL A 73 -0.71 6.53 17.51
N ILE A 74 -0.18 5.56 16.76
CA ILE A 74 -0.21 4.14 17.04
C ILE A 74 1.20 3.74 17.47
N THR A 75 1.35 3.22 18.68
CA THR A 75 2.62 2.61 19.11
C THR A 75 2.68 1.19 18.59
N LEU A 76 3.71 0.88 17.80
CA LEU A 76 3.96 -0.45 17.29
C LEU A 76 4.84 -1.17 18.30
N SER A 77 4.30 -2.15 19.01
CA SER A 77 5.10 -3.11 19.79
C SER A 77 5.65 -4.17 18.85
N GLU A 78 6.87 -4.67 19.15
CA GLU A 78 7.63 -5.58 18.31
C GLU A 78 6.91 -6.91 17.96
N ASP A 79 5.84 -7.27 18.68
CA ASP A 79 5.26 -8.62 18.61
C ASP A 79 3.98 -8.81 17.76
N ILE A 80 3.37 -7.77 17.19
CA ILE A 80 1.96 -7.87 16.71
C ILE A 80 1.76 -7.63 15.20
N TRP A 81 2.71 -7.02 14.50
CA TRP A 81 2.46 -6.54 13.12
C TRP A 81 3.13 -7.32 12.00
N ASP A 82 3.47 -8.59 12.24
CA ASP A 82 3.70 -9.52 11.14
C ASP A 82 2.35 -9.82 10.48
N ALA A 83 2.17 -9.38 9.24
CA ALA A 83 0.93 -9.44 8.46
C ALA A 83 0.50 -10.88 8.08
N ASN A 84 0.74 -11.88 8.94
CA ASN A 84 0.49 -13.28 8.67
C ASN A 84 0.03 -14.12 9.87
N LEU A 85 -0.51 -13.52 10.94
CA LEU A 85 -1.12 -14.31 12.02
C LEU A 85 -2.64 -14.40 11.88
N PRO A 86 -3.21 -15.62 11.84
CA PRO A 86 -4.66 -15.82 11.85
C PRO A 86 -5.19 -15.45 13.24
N VAL A 87 -6.13 -14.51 13.27
CA VAL A 87 -6.86 -14.15 14.49
C VAL A 87 -7.66 -15.37 14.93
N SER A 88 -7.19 -16.02 16.00
CA SER A 88 -7.79 -17.22 16.57
C SER A 88 -8.43 -16.88 17.90
N GLY A 89 -9.74 -17.11 18.02
CA GLY A 89 -10.45 -17.33 19.28
C GLY A 89 -10.98 -16.10 19.99
#